data_AF-A0A355VB75-F1
#
_entry.id   AF-A0A355VB75-F1
#
_cell.length_a   1.000
_cell.length_b   1.000
_cell.length_c   1.000
_cell.angle_alpha   90.00
_cell.angle_beta   90.00
_cell.angle_gamma   90.00
#
_symmetry.space_group_name_H-M   'P 1'
#
loop_
_entity.id
_entity.type
_entity.pdbx_description
1 polymer ?
#
loop_
_entity_poly.entity_id
_entity_poly.type
_entity_poly.pdbx_seq_one_letter_code
_entity_poly.pdbx_strand_id
1 'polypeptide(L)'
;MSTGHFKRRSAKLCFGIFMAMNSATLVFAQSGDGAVSGRIAEAASGRSLEGAIVTVADERFRDFTDASGRFSIADVPPGTYPGVMLISGV
;
A
#
# COMPACT_ATOMS: atom_id res chain seq x y z
N MET A 1 9.39 -5.50 65.91
CA MET A 1 10.14 -6.06 64.75
C MET A 1 9.20 -6.04 63.54
N SER A 2 9.16 -4.98 62.73
CA SER A 2 10.10 -4.58 61.66
C SER A 2 10.31 -5.69 60.61
N THR A 3 9.55 -5.78 59.51
CA THR A 3 9.58 -5.04 58.20
C THR A 3 10.51 -5.69 57.15
N GLY A 4 10.02 -5.85 55.91
CA GLY A 4 10.87 -5.93 54.70
C GLY A 4 10.31 -6.79 53.56
N HIS A 5 9.28 -6.34 52.82
CA HIS A 5 9.40 -5.72 51.49
C HIS A 5 10.22 -6.48 50.43
N PHE A 6 9.54 -7.16 49.49
CA PHE A 6 10.02 -7.26 48.10
C PHE A 6 8.98 -6.68 47.15
N LYS A 7 9.44 -5.66 46.42
CA LYS A 7 8.70 -4.66 45.65
C LYS A 7 8.92 -4.98 44.18
N ARG A 8 7.85 -5.01 43.35
CA ARG A 8 7.80 -4.87 41.87
C ARG A 8 6.61 -5.71 41.35
N ARG A 9 5.59 -5.22 40.63
CA ARG A 9 5.33 -3.95 39.94
C ARG A 9 3.82 -3.69 39.97
N SER A 10 3.48 -2.41 39.94
CA SER A 10 2.18 -1.83 40.25
C SER A 10 1.05 -2.25 39.29
N ALA A 11 -0.09 -2.58 39.87
CA ALA A 11 -1.39 -2.63 39.24
C ALA A 11 -1.83 -1.25 38.70
N LYS A 12 -2.51 -1.23 37.55
CA LYS A 12 -3.65 -0.34 37.29
C LYS A 12 -4.72 -1.10 36.50
N LEU A 13 -5.65 -1.61 37.29
CA LEU A 13 -7.02 -1.98 36.96
C LEU A 13 -7.74 -0.79 36.31
N CYS A 14 -8.46 -1.00 35.20
CA CYS A 14 -9.76 -0.40 34.82
C CYS A 14 -9.95 -0.24 33.29
N PHE A 15 -11.18 -0.53 32.86
CA PHE A 15 -11.89 -0.02 31.69
C PHE A 15 -11.72 -0.72 30.33
N GLY A 16 -12.74 -1.52 29.98
CA GLY A 16 -13.17 -1.66 28.60
C GLY A 16 -13.17 -3.09 28.08
N ILE A 17 -14.33 -3.72 28.11
CA ILE A 17 -14.68 -4.75 27.14
C ILE A 17 -14.62 -4.07 25.76
N PHE A 18 -13.48 -4.09 25.08
CA PHE A 18 -13.39 -3.72 23.67
C PHE A 18 -13.64 -4.99 22.84
N MET A 19 -14.87 -5.48 22.92
CA MET A 19 -15.39 -6.45 21.96
C MET A 19 -15.58 -5.71 20.63
N ALA A 20 -14.48 -5.49 19.91
CA ALA A 20 -14.55 -4.97 18.56
C ALA A 20 -15.19 -6.05 17.69
N MET A 21 -16.40 -5.76 17.23
CA MET A 21 -17.09 -6.47 16.15
C MET A 21 -16.08 -6.81 15.06
N ASN A 22 -15.68 -8.08 14.97
CA ASN A 22 -15.08 -8.60 13.76
C ASN A 22 -16.23 -8.70 12.77
N SER A 23 -16.58 -7.57 12.17
CA SER A 23 -17.52 -7.53 11.07
C SER A 23 -16.91 -8.42 10.02
N ALA A 24 -17.56 -9.53 9.68
CA ALA A 24 -17.19 -10.31 8.52
C ALA A 24 -17.17 -9.31 7.36
N THR A 25 -15.97 -8.96 6.91
CA THR A 25 -15.82 -8.11 5.75
C THR A 25 -16.45 -8.89 4.61
N LEU A 26 -17.56 -8.38 4.09
CA LEU A 26 -18.08 -8.84 2.82
C LEU A 26 -16.95 -8.60 1.81
N VAL A 27 -16.21 -9.66 1.48
CA VAL A 27 -15.27 -9.66 0.37
C VAL A 27 -16.15 -9.73 -0.87
N PHE A 28 -16.50 -8.57 -1.41
CA PHE A 28 -16.97 -8.51 -2.78
C PHE A 28 -15.78 -8.93 -3.64
N ALA A 29 -15.89 -10.05 -4.36
CA ALA A 29 -15.03 -10.28 -5.49
C ALA A 29 -15.21 -9.06 -6.40
N GLN A 30 -14.20 -8.23 -6.53
CA GLN A 30 -14.21 -7.08 -7.42
C GLN A 30 -14.28 -7.60 -8.86
N SER A 31 -15.47 -7.98 -9.30
CA SER A 31 -15.80 -8.49 -10.62
C SER A 31 -15.91 -7.32 -11.60
N GLY A 32 -14.85 -6.52 -11.68
CA GLY A 32 -14.71 -5.40 -12.59
C GLY A 32 -13.23 -5.13 -12.79
N ASP A 33 -12.88 -4.69 -13.99
CA ASP A 33 -11.52 -4.24 -14.26
C ASP A 33 -11.19 -3.05 -13.34
N GLY A 34 -10.02 -3.09 -12.72
CA GLY A 34 -9.51 -2.06 -11.83
C GLY A 34 -8.62 -1.05 -12.55
N ALA A 35 -8.18 -0.03 -11.81
CA ALA A 35 -7.18 0.92 -12.29
C ALA A 35 -5.91 0.82 -11.43
N VAL A 36 -4.75 0.89 -12.08
CA VAL A 36 -3.44 0.98 -11.44
C VAL A 36 -2.90 2.39 -11.65
N SER A 37 -2.92 3.19 -10.60
CA SER A 37 -2.41 4.57 -10.61
C SER A 37 -1.28 4.75 -9.62
N GLY A 38 -0.35 5.65 -9.91
CA GLY A 38 0.75 5.96 -9.01
C GLY A 38 1.56 7.18 -9.43
N ARG A 39 2.69 7.39 -8.76
CA ARG A 39 3.66 8.44 -9.07
C ARG A 39 5.06 7.86 -9.08
N ILE A 40 5.84 8.23 -10.09
CA ILE A 40 7.24 7.86 -10.26
C ILE A 40 8.11 9.09 -9.99
N ALA A 41 9.10 8.89 -9.14
CA ALA A 41 10.13 9.86 -8.84
C ALA A 41 11.49 9.18 -8.78
N GLU A 42 12.54 9.93 -9.12
CA GLU A 42 13.92 9.50 -8.97
C GLU A 42 14.23 9.31 -7.47
N ALA A 43 14.76 8.15 -7.10
CA ALA A 43 15.01 7.80 -5.70
C ALA A 43 16.04 8.72 -5.02
N ALA A 44 17.02 9.23 -5.78
CA ALA A 44 18.10 10.06 -5.26
C ALA A 44 17.69 11.53 -5.04
N SER A 45 16.91 12.10 -5.95
CA SER A 45 16.58 13.54 -5.94
C SER A 45 15.12 13.83 -5.56
N GLY A 46 14.25 12.82 -5.59
CA GLY A 46 12.80 12.99 -5.49
C GLY A 46 12.17 13.67 -6.70
N ARG A 47 12.95 13.94 -7.76
CA ARG A 47 12.45 14.60 -8.98
C ARG A 47 11.45 13.68 -9.67
N SER A 48 10.31 14.25 -10.05
CA SER A 48 9.31 13.51 -10.83
C SER A 48 9.89 13.13 -12.19
N LEU A 49 9.66 11.90 -12.61
CA LEU A 49 10.10 11.42 -13.91
C LEU A 49 8.94 11.55 -14.87
N GLU A 50 9.03 12.50 -15.80
CA GLU A 50 8.11 12.64 -16.93
C GLU A 50 8.53 11.71 -18.07
N GLY A 51 7.56 11.13 -18.78
CA GLY A 51 7.80 10.27 -19.94
C GLY A 51 8.36 8.89 -19.60
N ALA A 52 8.40 8.51 -18.32
CA ALA A 52 8.74 7.14 -17.92
C ALA A 52 7.62 6.19 -18.35
N ILE A 53 8.00 5.03 -18.86
CA ILE A 53 7.05 4.01 -19.29
C ILE A 53 6.78 3.08 -18.12
N VAL A 54 5.51 2.98 -17.73
CA VAL A 54 5.03 2.07 -16.70
C VAL A 54 4.39 0.89 -17.39
N THR A 55 4.88 -0.30 -17.13
CA THR A 55 4.31 -1.54 -17.66
C THR A 55 3.89 -2.48 -16.54
N VAL A 56 2.75 -3.14 -16.73
CA VAL A 56 2.20 -4.14 -15.81
C VAL A 56 1.83 -5.37 -16.61
N ALA A 57 1.96 -6.55 -15.98
CA ALA A 57 1.53 -7.83 -16.55
C ALA A 57 2.24 -8.23 -17.86
N ASP A 58 3.58 -8.23 -17.85
CA ASP A 58 4.37 -8.64 -19.04
C ASP A 58 4.03 -7.75 -20.25
N GLU A 59 4.15 -6.43 -20.05
CA GLU A 59 3.90 -5.38 -21.06
C GLU A 59 2.45 -5.25 -21.58
N ARG A 60 1.52 -6.07 -21.10
CA ARG A 60 0.11 -6.05 -21.55
C ARG A 60 -0.59 -4.73 -21.26
N PHE A 61 -0.27 -4.08 -20.15
CA PHE A 61 -0.82 -2.79 -19.78
C PHE A 61 0.30 -1.77 -19.63
N ARG A 62 0.13 -0.60 -20.25
CA ARG A 62 1.15 0.44 -20.25
C ARG A 62 0.57 1.85 -20.19
N ASP A 63 1.29 2.73 -19.53
CA ASP A 63 1.03 4.17 -19.54
C ASP A 63 2.33 4.96 -19.40
N PHE A 64 2.30 6.24 -19.76
CA PHE A 64 3.42 7.16 -19.61
C PHE A 64 3.18 8.08 -18.43
N THR A 65 4.25 8.40 -17.70
CA THR A 65 4.14 9.39 -16.63
C THR A 65 4.05 10.82 -17.16
N ASP A 66 3.19 11.62 -16.54
CA ASP A 66 3.06 13.06 -16.81
C ASP A 66 4.22 13.89 -16.21
N ALA A 67 4.17 15.22 -16.39
CA ALA A 67 5.16 16.17 -15.84
C ALA A 67 5.29 16.12 -14.29
N SER A 68 4.28 15.60 -13.60
CA SER A 68 4.28 15.38 -12.14
C SER A 68 4.71 13.96 -11.73
N GLY A 69 5.06 13.13 -12.72
CA GLY A 69 5.44 11.73 -12.58
C GLY A 69 4.25 10.80 -12.39
N ARG A 70 3.01 11.25 -12.58
CA ARG A 70 1.81 10.42 -12.34
C ARG A 70 1.47 9.57 -13.56
N PHE A 71 0.97 8.37 -13.30
CA PHE A 71 0.45 7.45 -14.32
C PHE A 71 -0.90 6.86 -13.86
N SER A 72 -1.73 6.43 -14.80
CA SER A 72 -2.99 5.75 -14.55
C SER A 72 -3.34 4.76 -15.66
N ILE A 73 -3.17 3.48 -15.37
CA ILE A 73 -3.54 2.37 -16.24
C ILE A 73 -4.95 1.92 -15.87
N ALA A 74 -5.92 2.11 -16.78
CA ALA A 74 -7.29 1.64 -16.61
C ALA A 74 -7.47 0.18 -17.10
N ASP A 75 -8.64 -0.38 -16.84
CA ASP A 75 -9.10 -1.66 -17.38
C ASP A 75 -8.15 -2.84 -17.11
N VAL A 76 -7.60 -2.91 -15.89
CA VAL A 76 -6.72 -3.99 -15.43
C VAL A 76 -7.57 -5.07 -14.75
N PRO A 77 -7.73 -6.27 -15.34
CA PRO A 77 -8.52 -7.33 -14.73
C PRO A 77 -7.96 -7.75 -13.37
N PRO A 78 -8.82 -8.25 -12.45
CA PRO A 78 -8.33 -8.81 -11.19
C PRO A 78 -7.43 -10.01 -11.45
N GLY A 79 -6.23 -9.98 -10.88
CA GLY A 79 -5.23 -11.04 -11.02
C GLY A 79 -3.96 -10.72 -10.24
N THR A 80 -3.10 -11.73 -10.07
CA THR A 80 -1.79 -11.53 -9.44
C THR A 80 -0.77 -11.18 -10.52
N TYR A 81 -0.24 -9.95 -10.48
CA TYR A 81 0.80 -9.48 -11.38
C TYR A 81 2.14 -9.45 -10.63
N PRO A 82 3.15 -10.25 -11.03
CA PRO A 82 4.39 -10.43 -10.27
C PRO A 82 5.33 -9.21 -10.26
N GLY A 83 4.99 -8.11 -10.95
CA GLY A 83 5.78 -6.89 -10.88
C GLY A 83 5.23 -5.75 -11.73
N VAL A 84 5.58 -4.53 -11.32
CA VAL A 84 5.52 -3.33 -12.16
C VAL A 84 6.93 -3.11 -12.70
N MET A 85 7.07 -3.04 -14.02
CA MET A 85 8.36 -2.74 -14.65
C MET A 85 8.36 -1.31 -15.16
N LEU A 86 9.38 -0.56 -14.73
CA LEU A 86 9.59 0.83 -15.08
C LEU A 86 10.74 0.90 -16.09
N ILE A 87 10.48 1.46 -17.26
CA ILE A 87 11.49 1.71 -18.27
C ILE A 87 11.70 3.22 -18.33
N SER A 88 12.84 3.69 -17.82
CA SER A 88 13.22 5.10 -17.95
C SER A 88 13.52 5.42 -19.41
N GLY A 89 12.80 6.40 -19.98
CA GLY A 89 13.11 6.96 -21.29
C GLY A 89 14.44 7.71 -21.25
N VAL A 90 15.25 7.53 -22.30
CA VAL A 90 16.58 8.13 -22.52
C VAL A 90 16.55 9.65 -22.69
#